data_AF-A0A9D6ZWW7-F1
#
_entry.id   AF-A0A9D6ZWW7-F1
#
_cell.length_a   1.000
_cell.length_b   1.000
_cell.length_c   1.000
_cell.angle_alpha   90.00
_cell.angle_beta   90.00
_cell.angle_gamma   90.00
#
_symmetry.space_group_name_H-M   'P 1'
#
loop_
_entity.id
_entity.type
_entity.pdbx_description
1 polymer ?
#
loop_
_entity_poly.entity_id
_entity_poly.type
_entity_poly.pdbx_seq_one_letter_code
_entity_poly.pdbx_strand_id
1 'polypeptide(L)'
;MSIFEKSYGALLGLAYGDAISFPALFHRTHQFVERRREFLWRTNRDSARNRILRLTMPFTHRNAPETLEPFPTDDTEYAVFTAQTILNAREISADTFSTAWRERIVPIADQVLTGFSERAAIENFKRDLQPPATGNDNPQHYDDSAVARAVPIGVFCAGDADRAAQIAQFDAQVTNAEDGVYAARAMAVAIALLAAGQGIADALARARAEFPRDSWIARGDHL
;
A
#
# COMPACT_ATOMS: atom_id res chain seq x y z
N MET A 1 -17.63 -13.36 -16.47
CA MET A 1 -16.35 -13.37 -15.72
C MET A 1 -16.63 -13.90 -14.32
N SER A 2 -15.99 -15.02 -13.98
CA SER A 2 -16.07 -15.70 -12.69
C SER A 2 -15.48 -14.83 -11.55
N ILE A 3 -15.80 -15.21 -10.31
CA ILE A 3 -15.20 -14.60 -9.11
C ILE A 3 -13.68 -14.77 -9.09
N PHE A 4 -13.17 -15.91 -9.58
CA PHE A 4 -11.74 -16.19 -9.68
C PHE A 4 -11.06 -15.21 -10.64
N GLU A 5 -11.58 -15.04 -11.85
CA GLU A 5 -11.00 -14.12 -12.84
C GLU A 5 -10.97 -12.68 -12.34
N LYS A 6 -12.01 -12.24 -11.63
CA LYS A 6 -12.07 -10.90 -11.01
C LYS A 6 -11.05 -10.74 -9.89
N SER A 7 -10.98 -11.73 -9.00
CA SER A 7 -10.05 -11.73 -7.87
C SER A 7 -8.60 -11.77 -8.34
N TYR A 8 -8.31 -12.65 -9.28
CA TYR A 8 -7.01 -12.77 -9.92
C TYR A 8 -6.64 -11.49 -10.67
N GLY A 9 -7.58 -10.92 -11.42
CA GLY A 9 -7.42 -9.63 -12.10
C GLY A 9 -7.15 -8.46 -11.15
N ALA A 10 -7.78 -8.43 -9.97
CA ALA A 10 -7.54 -7.39 -8.97
C ALA A 10 -6.12 -7.47 -8.40
N LEU A 11 -5.66 -8.67 -8.03
CA LEU A 11 -4.31 -8.88 -7.49
C LEU A 11 -3.23 -8.64 -8.54
N LEU A 12 -3.41 -9.14 -9.77
CA LEU A 12 -2.51 -8.85 -10.87
C LEU A 12 -2.52 -7.35 -11.22
N GLY A 13 -3.69 -6.74 -11.26
CA GLY A 13 -3.84 -5.32 -11.58
C GLY A 13 -3.10 -4.44 -10.59
N LEU A 14 -3.16 -4.75 -9.29
CA LEU A 14 -2.35 -4.11 -8.26
C LEU A 14 -0.86 -4.24 -8.56
N ALA A 15 -0.37 -5.48 -8.73
CA ALA A 15 1.06 -5.73 -8.94
C ALA A 15 1.59 -5.09 -10.24
N TYR A 16 0.80 -5.10 -11.31
CA TYR A 16 1.15 -4.41 -12.56
C TYR A 16 1.14 -2.90 -12.39
N GLY A 17 0.13 -2.34 -11.73
CA GLY A 17 -0.01 -0.90 -11.51
C GLY A 17 1.15 -0.33 -10.67
N ASP A 18 1.51 -1.03 -9.61
CA ASP A 18 2.69 -0.77 -8.79
C ASP A 18 3.97 -0.80 -9.65
N ALA A 19 4.20 -1.90 -10.37
CA ALA A 19 5.43 -2.14 -11.11
C ALA A 19 5.71 -1.19 -12.29
N ILE A 20 4.67 -0.64 -12.90
CA ILE A 20 4.80 0.28 -14.05
C ILE A 20 4.67 1.76 -13.66
N SER A 21 4.50 2.03 -12.36
CA SER A 21 4.38 3.40 -11.87
C SER A 21 5.67 4.19 -12.13
N PHE A 22 5.54 5.50 -12.28
CA PHE A 22 6.70 6.38 -12.47
C PHE A 22 7.71 6.27 -11.31
N PRO A 23 7.29 6.22 -10.02
CA PRO A 23 8.21 6.00 -8.91
C PRO A 23 8.88 4.63 -8.92
N ALA A 24 8.19 3.56 -9.33
CA ALA A 24 8.75 2.20 -9.33
C ALA A 24 10.07 2.12 -10.10
N LEU A 25 10.18 2.81 -11.24
CA LEU A 25 11.43 2.90 -12.00
C LEU A 25 12.62 3.33 -11.13
N PHE A 26 12.40 4.23 -10.17
CA PHE A 26 13.41 4.71 -9.23
C PHE A 26 13.53 3.84 -7.97
N HIS A 27 12.48 3.15 -7.54
CA HIS A 27 12.51 2.31 -6.35
C HIS A 27 13.60 1.23 -6.47
N ARG A 28 13.75 0.56 -7.63
CA ARG A 28 14.75 -0.52 -7.84
C ARG A 28 16.19 -0.05 -7.74
N THR A 29 16.43 1.25 -7.85
CA THR A 29 17.78 1.82 -7.74
C THR A 29 18.40 1.57 -6.37
N HIS A 30 17.63 1.14 -5.36
CA HIS A 30 18.16 0.63 -4.09
C HIS A 30 19.11 -0.58 -4.28
N GLN A 31 18.97 -1.34 -5.37
CA GLN A 31 19.87 -2.44 -5.74
C GLN A 31 21.16 -1.96 -6.41
N PHE A 32 21.24 -0.68 -6.80
CA PHE A 32 22.46 -0.13 -7.37
C PHE A 32 23.46 0.19 -6.25
N VAL A 33 24.75 0.16 -6.59
CA VAL A 33 25.79 0.74 -5.73
C VAL A 33 25.44 2.19 -5.43
N GLU A 34 25.49 2.58 -4.15
CA GLU A 34 25.06 3.88 -3.63
C GLU A 34 25.50 5.07 -4.49
N ARG A 35 26.79 5.16 -4.83
CA ARG A 35 27.35 6.22 -5.69
C ARG A 35 26.60 6.42 -7.02
N ARG A 36 26.05 5.34 -7.60
CA ARG A 36 25.29 5.41 -8.87
C ARG A 36 23.88 5.91 -8.64
N ARG A 37 23.24 5.45 -7.56
CA ARG A 37 21.94 5.97 -7.13
C ARG A 37 22.05 7.47 -6.86
N GLU A 38 23.08 7.90 -6.13
CA GLU A 38 23.37 9.31 -5.88
C GLU A 38 23.64 10.11 -7.16
N PHE A 39 24.34 9.52 -8.14
CA PHE A 39 24.58 10.17 -9.43
C PHE A 39 23.26 10.53 -10.13
N LEU A 40 22.26 9.65 -10.13
CA LEU A 40 20.95 9.92 -10.73
C LEU A 40 20.27 11.11 -10.04
N TRP A 41 20.19 11.10 -8.71
CA TRP A 41 19.57 12.17 -7.93
C TRP A 41 20.28 13.51 -8.09
N ARG A 42 21.61 13.50 -8.02
CA ARG A 42 22.44 14.70 -8.20
C ARG A 42 22.27 15.30 -9.59
N THR A 43 22.31 14.46 -10.62
CA THR A 43 22.16 14.91 -12.01
C THR A 43 20.78 15.51 -12.24
N ASN A 44 19.71 14.89 -11.73
CA ASN A 44 18.36 15.44 -11.85
C ASN A 44 18.21 16.79 -11.13
N ARG A 45 18.77 16.92 -9.92
CA ARG A 45 18.82 18.20 -9.20
C ARG A 45 19.57 19.27 -9.99
N ASP A 46 20.74 18.95 -10.53
CA ASP A 46 21.58 19.90 -11.26
C ASP A 46 20.96 20.28 -12.62
N SER A 47 20.33 19.33 -13.31
CA SER A 47 19.54 19.59 -14.53
C SER A 47 18.40 20.57 -14.27
N ALA A 48 17.64 20.38 -13.18
CA ALA A 48 16.57 21.30 -12.80
C ALA A 48 17.08 22.73 -12.56
N ARG A 49 18.23 22.88 -11.88
CA ARG A 49 18.89 24.19 -11.66
C ARG A 49 19.32 24.86 -12.97
N ASN A 50 19.65 24.08 -13.98
CA ASN A 50 20.04 24.57 -15.31
C ASN A 50 18.86 24.67 -16.30
N ARG A 51 17.60 24.57 -15.81
CA ARG A 51 16.39 24.65 -16.63
C ARG A 51 16.33 23.58 -17.73
N ILE A 52 16.94 22.42 -17.49
CA ILE A 52 16.87 21.25 -18.37
C ILE A 52 15.68 20.40 -17.95
N LEU A 53 14.70 20.24 -18.84
CA LEU A 53 13.46 19.47 -18.57
C LEU A 53 13.65 17.96 -18.65
N ARG A 54 14.71 17.48 -19.31
CA ARG A 54 14.93 16.05 -19.55
C ARG A 54 15.38 15.37 -18.25
N LEU A 55 14.58 14.42 -17.78
CA LEU A 55 14.89 13.61 -16.61
C LEU A 55 15.95 12.54 -16.94
N THR A 56 16.95 12.42 -16.07
CA THR A 56 17.89 11.31 -16.10
C THR A 56 17.19 10.08 -15.54
N MET A 57 16.88 9.15 -16.43
CA MET A 57 16.27 7.87 -16.08
C MET A 57 17.33 6.90 -15.55
N PRO A 58 16.96 5.95 -14.69
CA PRO A 58 17.83 4.85 -14.30
C PRO A 58 18.40 4.11 -15.53
N PHE A 59 19.70 3.86 -15.54
CA PHE A 59 20.39 3.11 -16.60
C PHE A 59 21.43 2.17 -15.99
N THR A 60 21.71 1.07 -16.67
CA THR A 60 22.61 0.01 -16.19
C THR A 60 23.90 -0.03 -17.01
N HIS A 61 24.93 0.71 -16.59
CA HIS A 61 26.29 0.48 -17.12
C HIS A 61 26.99 -0.57 -16.24
N ARG A 62 27.10 -1.83 -16.68
CA ARG A 62 27.66 -2.98 -15.91
C ARG A 62 26.74 -3.62 -14.87
N ASN A 63 25.44 -3.38 -14.93
CA ASN A 63 24.44 -4.18 -14.21
C ASN A 63 23.60 -4.94 -15.24
N ALA A 64 22.96 -6.01 -14.80
CA ALA A 64 22.05 -6.80 -15.64
C ALA A 64 20.86 -5.90 -16.07
N PRO A 65 20.46 -5.89 -17.36
CA PRO A 65 19.35 -5.05 -17.83
C PRO A 65 18.02 -5.36 -17.12
N GLU A 66 17.86 -6.58 -16.60
CA GLU A 66 16.72 -7.06 -15.83
C GLU A 66 16.49 -6.24 -14.56
N THR A 67 17.51 -5.51 -14.06
CA THR A 67 17.35 -4.56 -12.94
C THR A 67 16.50 -3.33 -13.30
N LEU A 68 16.22 -3.10 -14.60
CA LEU A 68 15.33 -2.03 -15.07
C LEU A 68 13.96 -2.55 -15.51
N GLU A 69 13.73 -3.87 -15.47
CA GLU A 69 12.42 -4.42 -15.78
C GLU A 69 11.40 -3.99 -14.72
N PRO A 70 10.12 -3.77 -15.12
CA PRO A 70 9.04 -3.55 -14.17
C PRO A 70 9.03 -4.62 -13.08
N PHE A 71 8.89 -4.20 -11.83
CA PHE A 71 8.91 -5.08 -10.68
C PHE A 71 8.00 -4.52 -9.59
N PRO A 72 7.32 -5.41 -8.84
CA PRO A 72 6.53 -4.99 -7.70
C PRO A 72 7.39 -4.28 -6.65
N THR A 73 6.82 -3.28 -5.98
CA THR A 73 7.47 -2.54 -4.91
C THR A 73 6.77 -2.83 -3.57
N ASP A 74 6.87 -1.91 -2.60
CA ASP A 74 6.34 -2.09 -1.26
C ASP A 74 4.82 -2.31 -1.26
N ASP A 75 4.06 -1.65 -2.14
CA ASP A 75 2.60 -1.86 -2.27
C ASP A 75 2.24 -3.34 -2.46
N THR A 76 2.89 -4.00 -3.41
CA THR A 76 2.65 -5.42 -3.69
C THR A 76 3.16 -6.31 -2.56
N GLU A 77 4.36 -6.03 -2.00
CA GLU A 77 4.93 -6.81 -0.90
C GLU A 77 4.03 -6.77 0.34
N TYR A 78 3.52 -5.59 0.70
CA TYR A 78 2.61 -5.40 1.82
C TYR A 78 1.22 -5.99 1.56
N ALA A 79 0.72 -5.94 0.32
CA ALA A 79 -0.51 -6.65 -0.05
C ALA A 79 -0.35 -8.17 0.14
N VAL A 80 0.77 -8.75 -0.30
CA VAL A 80 1.08 -10.18 -0.07
C VAL A 80 1.21 -10.48 1.42
N PHE A 81 1.88 -9.63 2.20
CA PHE A 81 1.97 -9.76 3.65
C PHE A 81 0.57 -9.81 4.31
N THR A 82 -0.33 -8.93 3.89
CA THR A 82 -1.71 -8.85 4.39
C THR A 82 -2.50 -10.09 4.01
N ALA A 83 -2.43 -10.51 2.74
CA ALA A 83 -3.05 -11.74 2.25
C ALA A 83 -2.58 -12.98 3.03
N GLN A 84 -1.28 -13.10 3.29
CA GLN A 84 -0.73 -14.18 4.09
C GLN A 84 -1.21 -14.11 5.54
N THR A 85 -1.33 -12.91 6.11
CA THR A 85 -1.81 -12.73 7.49
C THR A 85 -3.24 -13.23 7.64
N ILE A 86 -4.15 -12.84 6.73
CA ILE A 86 -5.55 -13.28 6.78
C ILE A 86 -5.71 -14.78 6.49
N LEU A 87 -4.94 -15.34 5.55
CA LEU A 87 -5.04 -16.76 5.18
C LEU A 87 -4.52 -17.71 6.26
N ASN A 88 -3.60 -17.26 7.11
CA ASN A 88 -3.04 -18.05 8.20
C ASN A 88 -3.73 -17.80 9.55
N ALA A 89 -4.65 -16.84 9.63
CA ALA A 89 -5.34 -16.50 10.86
C ALA A 89 -6.44 -17.52 11.20
N ARG A 90 -6.47 -17.97 12.45
CA ARG A 90 -7.63 -18.71 12.98
C ARG A 90 -8.83 -17.79 13.22
N GLU A 91 -8.54 -16.60 13.73
CA GLU A 91 -9.49 -15.51 13.94
C GLU A 91 -8.83 -14.21 13.46
N ILE A 92 -9.61 -13.39 12.76
CA ILE A 92 -9.13 -12.11 12.21
C ILE A 92 -9.62 -10.98 13.11
N SER A 93 -8.67 -10.35 13.79
CA SER A 93 -8.85 -9.24 14.73
C SER A 93 -7.73 -8.21 14.57
N ALA A 94 -7.82 -7.08 15.28
CA ALA A 94 -6.72 -6.11 15.37
C ALA A 94 -5.41 -6.73 15.88
N ASP A 95 -5.50 -7.65 16.86
CA ASP A 95 -4.34 -8.31 17.44
C ASP A 95 -3.64 -9.23 16.42
N THR A 96 -4.40 -9.83 15.50
CA THR A 96 -3.86 -10.66 14.41
C THR A 96 -2.85 -9.89 13.56
N PHE A 97 -3.20 -8.68 13.12
CA PHE A 97 -2.30 -7.84 12.32
C PHE A 97 -1.17 -7.28 13.17
N SER A 98 -1.48 -6.86 14.39
CA SER A 98 -0.48 -6.32 15.29
C SER A 98 0.64 -7.32 15.61
N THR A 99 0.26 -8.57 15.86
CA THR A 99 1.18 -9.70 16.07
C THR A 99 1.95 -10.00 14.79
N ALA A 100 1.29 -10.07 13.63
CA ALA A 100 1.96 -10.33 12.36
C ALA A 100 3.04 -9.28 12.05
N TRP A 101 2.79 -7.99 12.31
CA TRP A 101 3.77 -6.93 12.15
C TRP A 101 4.98 -7.10 13.09
N ARG A 102 4.73 -7.36 14.37
CA ARG A 102 5.79 -7.59 15.37
C ARG A 102 6.65 -8.80 15.10
N GLU A 103 6.06 -9.88 14.61
CA GLU A 103 6.76 -11.14 14.41
C GLU A 103 7.45 -11.22 13.04
N ARG A 104 6.94 -10.54 12.03
CA ARG A 104 7.38 -10.73 10.63
C ARG A 104 7.98 -9.50 9.98
N ILE A 105 7.62 -8.28 10.40
CA ILE A 105 8.12 -7.03 9.79
C ILE A 105 9.18 -6.37 10.68
N VAL A 106 8.86 -6.15 11.96
CA VAL A 106 9.77 -5.47 12.91
C VAL A 106 11.16 -6.13 12.98
N PRO A 107 11.31 -7.48 13.01
CA PRO A 107 12.63 -8.12 13.10
C PRO A 107 13.50 -7.93 11.86
N ILE A 108 12.90 -7.58 10.72
CA ILE A 108 13.58 -7.37 9.44
C ILE A 108 13.48 -5.90 8.98
N ALA A 109 13.26 -4.97 9.93
CA ALA A 109 13.04 -3.54 9.66
C ALA A 109 14.10 -2.89 8.74
N ASP A 110 15.35 -3.36 8.80
CA ASP A 110 16.46 -2.82 8.00
C ASP A 110 16.55 -3.44 6.59
N GLN A 111 15.72 -4.44 6.30
CA GLN A 111 15.67 -5.16 5.02
C GLN A 111 14.42 -4.82 4.19
N VAL A 112 13.36 -4.31 4.83
CA VAL A 112 12.11 -3.95 4.16
C VAL A 112 12.14 -2.52 3.64
N LEU A 113 11.59 -2.32 2.43
CA LEU A 113 11.26 -1.01 1.90
C LEU A 113 9.90 -0.58 2.44
N THR A 114 9.74 0.71 2.70
CA THR A 114 8.59 1.25 3.43
C THR A 114 8.24 2.65 2.96
N GLY A 115 6.94 2.96 2.93
CA GLY A 115 6.45 4.33 3.02
C GLY A 115 6.72 4.97 4.39
N PHE A 116 6.22 6.19 4.58
CA PHE A 116 6.42 6.95 5.82
C PHE A 116 5.63 6.35 6.99
N SER A 117 4.35 6.01 6.75
CA SER A 117 3.45 5.42 7.74
C SER A 117 3.95 4.06 8.24
N GLU A 118 4.36 3.17 7.34
CA GLU A 118 4.94 1.86 7.69
C GLU A 118 6.22 2.02 8.50
N ARG A 119 7.12 2.92 8.06
CA ARG A 119 8.39 3.15 8.78
C ARG A 119 8.14 3.67 10.18
N ALA A 120 7.22 4.62 10.34
CA ALA A 120 6.88 5.14 11.64
C ALA A 120 6.22 4.10 12.54
N ALA A 121 5.34 3.26 12.01
CA ALA A 121 4.76 2.14 12.75
C ALA A 121 5.83 1.16 13.27
N ILE A 122 6.83 0.83 12.44
CA ILE A 122 7.97 0.01 12.86
C ILE A 122 8.71 0.66 14.04
N GLU A 123 9.00 1.96 13.97
CA GLU A 123 9.67 2.68 15.05
C GLU A 123 8.79 2.80 16.31
N ASN A 124 7.47 2.93 16.13
CA ASN A 124 6.52 2.96 17.24
C ASN A 124 6.41 1.59 17.94
N PHE A 125 6.44 0.49 17.19
CA PHE A 125 6.53 -0.85 17.77
C PHE A 125 7.81 -1.07 18.58
N LYS A 126 8.96 -0.53 18.12
CA LYS A 126 10.22 -0.57 18.88
C LYS A 126 10.17 0.23 20.19
N ARG A 127 9.17 1.10 20.35
CA ARG A 127 8.88 1.89 21.56
C ARG A 127 7.71 1.32 22.36
N ASP A 128 7.34 0.07 22.10
CA ASP A 128 6.28 -0.68 22.78
C ASP A 128 4.85 -0.13 22.57
N LEU A 129 4.65 0.77 21.61
CA LEU A 129 3.32 1.22 21.23
C LEU A 129 2.50 0.09 20.60
N GLN A 130 1.18 0.26 20.65
CA GLN A 130 0.18 -0.69 20.18
C GLN A 130 -0.75 0.01 19.20
N PRO A 131 -1.24 -0.66 18.15
CA PRO A 131 -2.34 -0.12 17.36
C PRO A 131 -3.55 0.20 18.27
N PRO A 132 -4.26 1.32 18.05
CA PRO A 132 -4.10 2.24 16.93
C PRO A 132 -3.00 3.31 17.11
N ALA A 133 -2.35 3.42 18.26
CA ALA A 133 -1.32 4.45 18.50
C ALA A 133 -0.12 4.30 17.54
N THR A 134 0.26 3.08 17.16
CA THR A 134 1.32 2.87 16.15
C THR A 134 1.00 3.53 14.81
N GLY A 135 -0.27 3.51 14.41
CA GLY A 135 -0.76 4.10 13.17
C GLY A 135 -1.21 5.56 13.31
N ASN A 136 -1.48 6.05 14.52
CA ASN A 136 -1.88 7.44 14.76
C ASN A 136 -0.70 8.36 15.07
N ASP A 137 0.23 7.92 15.92
CA ASP A 137 1.38 8.71 16.39
C ASP A 137 2.50 8.74 15.33
N ASN A 138 2.16 9.16 14.12
CA ASN A 138 3.11 9.33 13.03
C ASN A 138 2.77 10.54 12.14
N PRO A 139 3.77 11.19 11.50
CA PRO A 139 3.56 12.45 10.80
C PRO A 139 2.76 12.33 9.50
N GLN A 140 2.53 11.10 9.01
CA GLN A 140 1.95 10.82 7.70
C GLN A 140 0.77 9.84 7.78
N HIS A 141 0.15 9.69 8.96
CA HIS A 141 -0.88 8.68 9.25
C HIS A 141 -2.06 8.67 8.27
N TYR A 142 -2.30 9.79 7.58
CA TYR A 142 -3.39 10.02 6.64
C TYR A 142 -3.08 9.62 5.19
N ASP A 143 -1.87 9.13 4.88
CA ASP A 143 -1.52 8.71 3.51
C ASP A 143 -2.23 7.41 3.07
N ASP A 144 -2.02 7.04 1.80
CA ASP A 144 -2.71 5.95 1.12
C ASP A 144 -1.97 4.60 1.18
N SER A 145 -0.93 4.48 2.00
CA SER A 145 -0.08 3.28 2.03
C SER A 145 -0.81 2.00 2.48
N ALA A 146 -1.91 2.12 3.23
CA ALA A 146 -2.79 1.01 3.57
C ALA A 146 -3.75 0.58 2.44
N VAL A 147 -3.91 1.38 1.38
CA VAL A 147 -4.90 1.13 0.31
C VAL A 147 -4.53 -0.10 -0.52
N ALA A 148 -3.25 -0.28 -0.88
CA ALA A 148 -2.79 -1.47 -1.60
C ALA A 148 -3.05 -2.76 -0.80
N ARG A 149 -2.83 -2.72 0.51
CA ARG A 149 -3.10 -3.83 1.44
C ARG A 149 -4.58 -4.19 1.56
N ALA A 150 -5.46 -3.23 1.32
CA ALA A 150 -6.91 -3.45 1.36
C ALA A 150 -7.44 -4.26 0.17
N VAL A 151 -6.72 -4.33 -0.95
CA VAL A 151 -7.14 -5.11 -2.14
C VAL A 151 -7.31 -6.60 -1.83
N PRO A 152 -6.31 -7.33 -1.28
CA PRO A 152 -6.50 -8.74 -0.92
C PRO A 152 -7.56 -8.95 0.17
N ILE A 153 -7.79 -7.98 1.07
CA ILE A 153 -8.87 -8.04 2.05
C ILE A 153 -10.23 -8.04 1.33
N GLY A 154 -10.43 -7.12 0.38
CA GLY A 154 -11.65 -7.08 -0.42
C GLY A 154 -11.87 -8.37 -1.21
N VAL A 155 -10.81 -8.91 -1.83
CA VAL A 155 -10.89 -10.21 -2.53
C VAL A 155 -11.30 -11.34 -1.58
N PHE A 156 -10.71 -11.41 -0.40
CA PHE A 156 -11.04 -12.41 0.62
C PHE A 156 -12.50 -12.30 1.09
N CYS A 157 -13.01 -11.08 1.20
CA CYS A 157 -14.37 -10.77 1.61
C CYS A 157 -15.33 -10.58 0.43
N ALA A 158 -15.09 -11.20 -0.73
CA ALA A 158 -15.93 -11.01 -1.90
C ALA A 158 -17.42 -11.24 -1.59
N GLY A 159 -18.23 -10.19 -1.78
CA GLY A 159 -19.67 -10.18 -1.49
C GLY A 159 -20.06 -9.72 -0.08
N ASP A 160 -19.11 -9.53 0.83
CA ASP A 160 -19.31 -9.08 2.20
C ASP A 160 -18.54 -7.77 2.46
N ALA A 161 -19.15 -6.65 2.07
CA ALA A 161 -18.56 -5.32 2.20
C ALA A 161 -18.30 -4.91 3.65
N ASP A 162 -19.19 -5.25 4.58
CA ASP A 162 -19.06 -4.84 5.98
C ASP A 162 -17.90 -5.59 6.64
N ARG A 163 -17.75 -6.89 6.34
CA ARG A 163 -16.58 -7.65 6.78
C ARG A 163 -15.29 -7.12 6.15
N ALA A 164 -15.32 -6.75 4.87
CA ALA A 164 -14.16 -6.16 4.19
C ALA A 164 -13.70 -4.86 4.88
N ALA A 165 -14.64 -3.95 5.18
CA ALA A 165 -14.35 -2.71 5.90
C ALA A 165 -13.80 -2.98 7.31
N GLN A 166 -14.36 -3.95 8.03
CA GLN A 166 -13.90 -4.30 9.37
C GLN A 166 -12.47 -4.85 9.38
N ILE A 167 -12.13 -5.77 8.48
CA ILE A 167 -10.77 -6.32 8.40
C ILE A 167 -9.78 -5.25 7.94
N ALA A 168 -10.16 -4.41 6.97
CA ALA A 168 -9.34 -3.29 6.52
C ALA A 168 -9.05 -2.30 7.65
N GLN A 169 -10.01 -2.02 8.53
CA GLN A 169 -9.78 -1.24 9.74
C GLN A 169 -8.69 -1.85 10.64
N PHE A 170 -8.77 -3.17 10.88
CA PHE A 170 -7.83 -3.87 11.75
C PHE A 170 -6.39 -3.85 11.21
N ASP A 171 -6.22 -3.98 9.89
CA ASP A 171 -4.91 -3.89 9.23
C ASP A 171 -4.40 -2.44 9.14
N ALA A 172 -5.22 -1.51 8.65
CA ALA A 172 -4.80 -0.15 8.37
C ALA A 172 -4.43 0.61 9.64
N GLN A 173 -5.13 0.39 10.76
CA GLN A 173 -4.83 1.08 12.03
C GLN A 173 -3.46 0.74 12.63
N VAL A 174 -2.76 -0.25 12.07
CA VAL A 174 -1.38 -0.56 12.47
C VAL A 174 -0.42 0.55 12.06
N THR A 175 -0.65 1.18 10.91
CA THR A 175 0.27 2.16 10.28
C THR A 175 -0.38 3.51 9.98
N ASN A 176 -1.70 3.56 9.85
CA ASN A 176 -2.46 4.72 9.43
C ASN A 176 -3.53 5.08 10.45
N ALA A 177 -4.07 6.30 10.32
CA ALA A 177 -5.22 6.78 11.07
C ALA A 177 -6.03 7.76 10.20
N GLU A 178 -7.30 7.96 10.57
CA GLU A 178 -8.21 8.88 9.90
C GLU A 178 -8.34 8.58 8.40
N ASP A 179 -8.08 9.54 7.51
CA ASP A 179 -8.28 9.41 6.06
C ASP A 179 -7.53 8.23 5.45
N GLY A 180 -6.36 7.86 5.97
CA GLY A 180 -5.63 6.67 5.50
C GLY A 180 -6.37 5.37 5.81
N VAL A 181 -7.03 5.29 6.98
CA VAL A 181 -7.89 4.16 7.36
C VAL A 181 -9.20 4.17 6.57
N TYR A 182 -9.83 5.33 6.39
CA TYR A 182 -11.07 5.45 5.63
C TYR A 182 -10.86 5.05 4.16
N ALA A 183 -9.74 5.46 3.56
CA ALA A 183 -9.35 5.06 2.21
C ALA A 183 -9.16 3.55 2.07
N ALA A 184 -8.46 2.92 3.02
CA ALA A 184 -8.27 1.47 3.04
C ALA A 184 -9.60 0.71 3.16
N ARG A 185 -10.50 1.16 4.05
CA ARG A 185 -11.85 0.59 4.19
C ARG A 185 -12.64 0.69 2.91
N ALA A 186 -12.67 1.87 2.29
CA ALA A 186 -13.38 2.11 1.03
C ALA A 186 -12.83 1.22 -0.10
N MET A 187 -11.50 1.06 -0.19
CA MET A 187 -10.88 0.17 -1.17
C MET A 187 -11.30 -1.29 -0.97
N ALA A 188 -11.22 -1.81 0.27
CA ALA A 188 -11.62 -3.18 0.56
C ALA A 188 -13.11 -3.42 0.21
N VAL A 189 -13.98 -2.46 0.54
CA VAL A 189 -15.41 -2.48 0.20
C VAL A 189 -15.61 -2.53 -1.33
N ALA A 190 -14.97 -1.61 -2.07
CA ALA A 190 -15.11 -1.56 -3.52
C ALA A 190 -14.67 -2.87 -4.17
N ILE A 191 -13.52 -3.41 -3.75
CA ILE A 191 -12.99 -4.66 -4.29
C ILE A 191 -13.88 -5.85 -3.93
N ALA A 192 -14.41 -5.94 -2.71
CA ALA A 192 -15.32 -7.01 -2.29
C ALA A 192 -16.59 -7.07 -3.16
N LEU A 193 -17.17 -5.91 -3.47
CA LEU A 193 -18.37 -5.81 -4.29
C LEU A 193 -18.10 -6.08 -5.77
N LEU A 194 -17.00 -5.53 -6.30
CA LEU A 194 -16.57 -5.77 -7.67
C LEU A 194 -16.20 -7.24 -7.92
N ALA A 195 -15.52 -7.89 -6.97
CA ALA A 195 -15.18 -9.30 -7.03
C ALA A 195 -16.43 -10.20 -7.07
N ALA A 196 -17.47 -9.86 -6.30
CA ALA A 196 -18.78 -10.51 -6.36
C ALA A 196 -19.59 -10.16 -7.62
N GLY A 197 -19.17 -9.13 -8.36
CA GLY A 197 -19.73 -8.76 -9.64
C GLY A 197 -20.82 -7.71 -9.64
N GLN A 198 -20.90 -6.90 -8.59
CA GLN A 198 -21.67 -5.67 -8.64
C GLN A 198 -21.10 -4.68 -9.67
N GLY A 199 -21.96 -3.77 -10.11
CA GLY A 199 -21.58 -2.69 -11.01
C GLY A 199 -20.63 -1.70 -10.34
N ILE A 200 -19.74 -1.09 -11.12
CA ILE A 200 -18.75 -0.13 -10.60
C ILE A 200 -19.39 1.07 -9.90
N ALA A 201 -20.53 1.57 -10.38
CA ALA A 201 -21.24 2.68 -9.78
C ALA A 201 -21.72 2.35 -8.36
N ASP A 202 -22.35 1.20 -8.18
CA ASP A 202 -22.87 0.75 -6.87
C ASP A 202 -21.73 0.46 -5.89
N ALA A 203 -20.66 -0.18 -6.37
CA ALA A 203 -19.47 -0.47 -5.57
C ALA A 203 -18.80 0.82 -5.08
N LEU A 204 -18.64 1.82 -5.94
CA LEU A 204 -18.08 3.12 -5.58
C LEU A 204 -18.99 3.89 -4.63
N ALA A 205 -20.31 3.90 -4.87
CA ALA A 205 -21.26 4.56 -3.98
C ALA A 205 -21.22 3.97 -2.56
N ARG A 206 -21.15 2.64 -2.44
CA ARG A 206 -21.02 1.97 -1.14
C ARG A 206 -19.64 2.21 -0.51
N ALA A 207 -18.56 2.21 -1.29
CA ALA A 207 -17.21 2.50 -0.79
C ALA A 207 -17.09 3.92 -0.22
N ARG A 208 -17.65 4.93 -0.89
CA ARG A 208 -17.68 6.33 -0.43
C ARG A 208 -18.42 6.50 0.90
N ALA A 209 -19.34 5.60 1.24
CA ALA A 209 -20.02 5.62 2.54
C ALA A 209 -19.07 5.37 3.74
N GLU A 210 -17.85 4.88 3.49
CA GLU A 210 -16.81 4.74 4.52
C GLU A 210 -16.13 6.08 4.87
N PHE A 211 -16.38 7.15 4.11
CA PHE A 211 -15.79 8.47 4.36
C PHE A 211 -16.65 9.29 5.34
N PRO A 212 -16.16 9.61 6.55
CA PRO A 212 -16.89 10.52 7.44
C PRO A 212 -17.05 11.90 6.78
N ARG A 213 -18.24 12.50 6.90
CA ARG A 213 -18.59 13.75 6.18
C ARG A 213 -17.60 14.91 6.35
N ASP A 214 -16.98 15.00 7.52
CA ASP A 214 -16.09 16.12 7.87
C ASP A 214 -14.60 15.84 7.57
N SER A 215 -14.25 14.63 7.11
CA SER A 215 -12.87 14.21 6.85
C SER A 215 -12.30 14.84 5.57
N TRP A 216 -10.98 14.80 5.37
CA TRP A 216 -10.37 15.44 4.21
C TRP A 216 -10.69 14.70 2.92
N ILE A 217 -10.73 13.36 2.94
CA ILE A 217 -11.06 12.57 1.75
C ILE A 217 -12.49 12.84 1.28
N ALA A 218 -13.43 13.06 2.19
CA ALA A 218 -14.82 13.40 1.85
C ALA A 218 -14.92 14.81 1.21
N ARG A 219 -14.10 15.76 1.63
CA ARG A 219 -14.10 17.13 1.06
C ARG A 219 -13.53 17.20 -0.35
N GLY A 220 -12.54 16.36 -0.64
CA GLY A 220 -11.97 16.24 -2.00
C GLY A 220 -12.87 15.44 -2.97
N ASP A 221 -13.88 14.77 -2.43
CA ASP A 221 -14.81 13.98 -3.21
C ASP A 221 -15.93 14.86 -3.82
N HIS A 222 -15.73 15.30 -5.06
CA HIS A 222 -16.66 16.19 -5.78
C HIS A 222 -17.51 15.48 -6.86
N LEU A 223 -17.59 14.15 -6.81
CA LEU A 223 -18.26 13.34 -7.84
C LEU A 223 -19.63 12.83 -7.39
#